data_AF-A0A7X7RVX7-F1
#
_entry.id   AF-A0A7X7RVX7-F1
#
_cell.length_a   1.000
_cell.length_b   1.000
_cell.length_c   1.000
_cell.angle_alpha   90.00
_cell.angle_beta   90.00
_cell.angle_gamma   90.00
#
_symmetry.space_group_name_H-M   'P 1'
#
loop_
_entity.id
_entity.type
_entity.pdbx_description
1 polymer ?
#
loop_
_entity_poly.entity_id
_entity_poly.type
_entity_poly.pdbx_seq_one_letter_code
_entity_poly.pdbx_strand_id
1 'polypeptide(L)'
;PDDKRITRIGKLLRRYNIDEIPQIMNVLNGEMSLVGPRPISTQDRIMVEQDYFDLRLKVKPGLTGWAQVHGLRGGNIEMEERFQYDLYYIENWSIWLDIAIIILSPYAIRNAF
;
A
#
# COMPACT_ATOMS: atom_id res chain seq x y z
N PRO A 1 -12.57 15.22 10.12
CA PRO A 1 -12.11 16.61 10.27
C PRO A 1 -11.99 16.96 11.77
N ASP A 2 -10.78 17.32 12.22
CA ASP A 2 -10.38 17.56 13.62
C ASP A 2 -10.36 16.37 14.59
N ASP A 3 -9.51 15.39 14.26
CA ASP A 3 -9.00 14.43 15.25
C ASP A 3 -8.03 15.16 16.23
N LYS A 4 -8.43 15.26 17.50
CA LYS A 4 -7.66 15.92 18.58
C LYS A 4 -6.27 15.31 18.82
N ARG A 5 -5.99 14.12 18.28
CA ARG A 5 -4.68 13.45 18.38
C ARG A 5 -3.64 14.04 17.41
N ILE A 6 -4.07 14.81 16.40
CA ILE A 6 -3.17 15.36 15.38
C ILE A 6 -2.67 16.73 15.82
N THR A 7 -1.39 16.81 16.18
CA THR A 7 -0.72 18.08 16.54
C THR A 7 -0.49 18.95 15.31
N ARG A 8 -0.15 20.24 15.50
CA ARG A 8 0.22 21.15 14.39
C ARG A 8 1.38 20.59 13.56
N ILE A 9 2.36 19.95 14.22
CA ILE A 9 3.46 19.25 13.56
C ILE A 9 2.92 18.04 12.79
N GLY A 10 2.04 17.23 13.38
CA GLY A 10 1.39 16.11 12.69
C GLY A 10 0.60 16.52 11.44
N LYS A 11 -0.06 17.68 11.45
CA LYS A 11 -0.73 18.25 10.26
C LYS A 11 0.28 18.60 9.16
N LEU A 12 1.45 19.16 9.52
CA LEU A 12 2.52 19.46 8.54
C LEU A 12 3.15 18.19 7.97
N LEU A 13 3.44 17.19 8.82
CA LEU A 13 4.02 15.91 8.38
C LEU A 13 3.13 15.21 7.34
N ARG A 14 1.82 15.13 7.59
CA ARG A 14 0.85 14.56 6.61
C ARG A 14 0.71 15.42 5.36
N ARG A 15 0.72 16.75 5.48
CA ARG A 15 0.60 17.66 4.33
C ARG A 15 1.76 17.48 3.35
N TYR A 16 2.95 17.17 3.86
CA TYR A 16 4.16 17.00 3.05
C TYR A 16 4.54 15.52 2.84
N ASN A 17 3.68 14.56 3.22
CA ASN A 17 3.95 13.11 3.18
C ASN A 17 5.30 12.70 3.83
N ILE A 18 5.74 13.45 4.84
CA ILE A 18 7.03 13.22 5.53
C ILE A 18 6.97 11.92 6.34
N ASP A 19 5.77 11.46 6.69
CA ASP A 19 5.51 10.16 7.31
C ASP A 19 5.81 8.95 6.41
N GLU A 20 5.99 9.15 5.09
CA GLU A 20 6.39 8.10 4.15
C GLU A 20 7.92 7.99 3.96
N ILE A 21 8.72 8.95 4.47
CA ILE A 21 10.19 8.92 4.37
C ILE A 21 10.80 7.62 4.92
N PRO A 22 10.38 7.09 6.10
CA PRO A 22 10.90 5.81 6.58
C PRO A 22 10.64 4.66 5.61
N GLN A 23 9.50 4.65 4.90
CA GLN A 23 9.19 3.60 3.93
C GLN A 23 10.06 3.71 2.68
N ILE A 24 10.40 4.93 2.25
CA ILE A 24 11.35 5.14 1.15
C ILE A 24 12.73 4.59 1.53
N MET A 25 13.18 4.80 2.77
CA MET A 25 14.43 4.20 3.26
C MET A 25 14.40 2.68 3.23
N ASN A 26 13.27 2.05 3.55
CA ASN A 26 13.11 0.59 3.46
C ASN A 26 13.20 0.08 2.01
N VAL A 27 12.74 0.85 1.03
CA VAL A 27 12.93 0.52 -0.40
C VAL A 27 14.42 0.57 -0.76
N LEU A 28 15.14 1.60 -0.30
CA LEU A 28 16.58 1.74 -0.56
C LEU A 28 17.41 0.64 0.13
N ASN A 29 17.01 0.22 1.33
CA ASN A 29 17.63 -0.88 2.06
C ASN A 29 17.25 -2.27 1.51
N GLY A 30 16.35 -2.32 0.52
CA GLY A 30 15.90 -3.56 -0.10
C GLY A 30 14.91 -4.38 0.74
N GLU A 31 14.38 -3.83 1.83
CA GLU A 31 13.34 -4.44 2.66
C GLU A 31 11.95 -4.34 2.00
N MET A 32 11.73 -3.28 1.22
CA MET A 32 10.51 -3.04 0.45
C MET A 32 10.81 -2.89 -1.05
N SER A 33 9.78 -3.04 -1.86
CA SER A 33 9.78 -2.67 -3.29
C SER A 33 9.08 -1.32 -3.48
N LEU A 34 9.36 -0.65 -4.59
CA LEU A 34 8.60 0.54 -4.99
C LEU A 34 7.14 0.16 -5.31
N VAL A 35 6.96 -0.94 -6.05
CA VAL A 35 5.66 -1.49 -6.42
C VAL A 35 5.50 -2.89 -5.84
N GLY A 36 4.35 -3.13 -5.22
CA GLY A 36 4.01 -4.41 -4.64
C GLY A 36 2.79 -4.34 -3.73
N PRO A 37 2.32 -5.50 -3.23
CA PRO A 37 1.23 -5.54 -2.29
C PRO A 37 1.59 -4.77 -1.00
N ARG A 38 0.67 -3.99 -0.45
CA ARG A 38 0.91 -3.15 0.74
C ARG A 38 1.24 -4.03 1.97
N PRO A 39 2.13 -3.63 2.90
CA PRO A 39 2.39 -4.39 4.13
C PRO A 39 1.10 -4.80 4.86
N ILE A 40 1.02 -6.08 5.26
CA ILE A 40 -0.11 -6.61 6.03
C ILE A 40 -0.02 -6.03 7.44
N SER A 41 -1.10 -5.43 7.93
CA SER A 41 -1.16 -4.98 9.32
C SER A 41 -1.34 -6.17 10.26
N THR A 42 -0.92 -6.04 11.52
CA THR A 42 -1.11 -7.11 12.53
C THR A 42 -2.58 -7.50 12.69
N GLN A 43 -3.51 -6.57 12.44
CA GLN A 43 -4.96 -6.82 12.48
C GLN A 43 -5.41 -7.66 11.28
N ASP A 44 -4.93 -7.32 10.08
CA ASP A 44 -5.28 -8.05 8.85
C ASP A 44 -4.78 -9.50 8.88
N ARG A 45 -3.65 -9.78 9.57
CA ARG A 45 -3.11 -11.15 9.68
C ARG A 45 -4.09 -12.17 10.27
N ILE A 46 -5.04 -11.74 11.11
CA ILE A 46 -6.00 -12.62 11.78
C ILE A 46 -7.19 -12.93 10.86
N MET A 47 -7.43 -12.08 9.85
CA MET A 47 -8.65 -12.11 9.03
C MET A 47 -8.45 -12.75 7.65
N VAL A 48 -7.22 -13.08 7.29
CA VAL A 48 -6.88 -13.53 5.93
C VAL A 48 -6.62 -15.04 5.92
N GLU A 49 -7.08 -15.72 4.87
CA GLU A 49 -6.81 -17.14 4.66
C GLU A 49 -5.29 -17.43 4.54
N GLN A 50 -4.86 -18.56 5.12
CA GLN A 50 -3.44 -18.95 5.19
C GLN A 50 -2.79 -19.04 3.81
N ASP A 51 -3.49 -19.60 2.82
CA ASP A 51 -2.93 -19.85 1.48
C ASP A 51 -2.54 -18.54 0.76
N TYR A 52 -3.28 -17.46 0.99
CA TYR A 52 -2.92 -16.16 0.44
C TYR A 52 -1.78 -15.49 1.20
N PHE A 53 -1.75 -15.65 2.52
CA PHE A 53 -0.65 -15.14 3.31
C PHE A 53 0.68 -15.69 2.78
N ASP A 54 0.71 -16.99 2.45
CA ASP A 54 1.87 -17.66 1.89
C ASP A 54 2.25 -17.17 0.48
N LEU A 55 1.28 -16.92 -0.40
CA LEU A 55 1.56 -16.37 -1.73
C LEU A 55 2.10 -14.95 -1.65
N ARG A 56 1.56 -14.12 -0.77
CA ARG A 56 1.94 -12.72 -0.63
C ARG A 56 3.30 -12.55 0.06
N LEU A 57 3.69 -13.48 0.93
CA LEU A 57 5.04 -13.50 1.53
C LEU A 57 6.14 -13.80 0.51
N LYS A 58 5.82 -14.31 -0.68
CA LYS A 58 6.80 -14.55 -1.74
C LYS A 58 7.25 -13.28 -2.45
N VAL A 59 6.52 -12.17 -2.26
CA VAL A 59 6.85 -10.87 -2.88
C VAL A 59 7.17 -9.83 -1.81
N LYS A 60 8.09 -8.91 -2.12
CA LYS A 60 8.40 -7.80 -1.21
C LYS A 60 7.20 -6.87 -1.11
N PRO A 61 6.87 -6.37 0.09
CA PRO A 61 5.84 -5.36 0.24
C PRO A 61 6.19 -4.09 -0.55
N GLY A 62 5.18 -3.49 -1.17
CA GLY A 62 5.31 -2.28 -1.99
C GLY A 62 5.01 -0.99 -1.23
N LEU A 63 5.71 0.09 -1.60
CA LEU A 63 5.31 1.45 -1.23
C LEU A 63 3.93 1.77 -1.83
N THR A 64 3.75 1.45 -3.12
CA THR A 64 2.46 1.48 -3.83
C THR A 64 2.12 0.12 -4.44
N GLY A 65 0.87 -0.10 -4.84
CA GLY A 65 0.43 -1.34 -5.50
C GLY A 65 -0.88 -1.20 -6.26
N TRP A 66 -1.23 -2.25 -7.01
CA TRP A 66 -2.42 -2.29 -7.87
C TRP A 66 -3.72 -1.99 -7.11
N ALA A 67 -3.91 -2.60 -5.95
CA ALA A 67 -5.05 -2.32 -5.08
C ALA A 67 -5.11 -0.84 -4.64
N GLN A 68 -3.95 -0.24 -4.32
CA GLN A 68 -3.90 1.16 -3.86
C GLN A 68 -4.31 2.14 -4.97
N VAL A 69 -3.87 1.92 -6.21
CA VAL A 69 -4.22 2.81 -7.33
C VAL A 69 -5.69 2.71 -7.74
N HIS A 70 -6.38 1.63 -7.33
CA HIS A 70 -7.82 1.44 -7.50
C HIS A 70 -8.65 1.90 -6.29
N GLY A 71 -8.05 2.63 -5.35
CA GLY A 71 -8.77 3.18 -4.20
C GLY A 71 -9.03 2.19 -3.08
N LEU A 72 -8.50 0.97 -3.14
CA LEU A 72 -8.64 -0.06 -2.12
C LEU A 72 -7.67 0.16 -0.94
N ARG A 73 -7.58 1.42 -0.47
CA ARG A 73 -6.65 1.89 0.57
C ARG A 73 -7.34 1.96 1.94
N GLY A 74 -7.51 0.81 2.60
CA GLY A 74 -7.94 0.73 4.01
C GLY A 74 -9.36 1.25 4.31
N GLY A 75 -9.87 1.02 5.52
CA GLY A 75 -11.23 1.43 5.94
C GLY A 75 -12.25 0.28 5.88
N ASN A 76 -13.54 0.59 5.70
CA ASN A 76 -14.65 -0.38 5.53
C ASN A 76 -14.62 -1.11 4.17
N ILE A 77 -13.51 -1.01 3.44
CA ILE A 77 -13.34 -1.67 2.14
C ILE A 77 -13.22 -3.16 2.41
N GLU A 78 -13.95 -3.97 1.63
CA GLU A 78 -13.91 -5.41 1.77
C GLU A 78 -12.47 -5.90 1.54
N MET A 79 -11.91 -6.51 2.59
CA MET A 79 -10.56 -7.08 2.57
C MET A 79 -10.38 -8.05 1.40
N GLU A 80 -11.48 -8.72 1.01
CA GLU A 80 -11.59 -9.60 -0.15
C GLU A 80 -11.32 -8.88 -1.48
N GLU A 81 -11.92 -7.70 -1.71
CA GLU A 81 -11.69 -6.97 -2.96
C GLU A 81 -10.22 -6.54 -3.08
N ARG A 82 -9.65 -6.03 -1.98
CA ARG A 82 -8.21 -5.70 -1.92
C ARG A 82 -7.35 -6.93 -2.23
N PHE A 83 -7.73 -8.08 -1.68
CA PHE A 83 -7.05 -9.34 -1.92
C PHE A 83 -7.01 -9.71 -3.39
N GLN A 84 -8.14 -9.62 -4.09
CA GLN A 84 -8.23 -9.97 -5.51
C GLN A 84 -7.29 -9.11 -6.36
N TYR A 85 -7.16 -7.81 -6.04
CA TYR A 85 -6.25 -6.91 -6.73
C TYR A 85 -4.76 -7.20 -6.42
N ASP A 86 -4.46 -7.59 -5.18
CA ASP A 86 -3.10 -8.02 -4.83
C ASP A 86 -2.72 -9.34 -5.52
N LEU A 87 -3.64 -10.30 -5.60
CA LEU A 87 -3.44 -11.56 -6.31
C LEU A 87 -3.25 -11.33 -7.81
N TYR A 88 -4.11 -10.50 -8.42
CA TYR A 88 -3.97 -10.10 -9.81
C TYR A 88 -2.58 -9.54 -10.11
N TYR A 89 -2.07 -8.66 -9.25
CA TYR A 89 -0.73 -8.10 -9.40
C TYR A 89 0.36 -9.17 -9.33
N ILE A 90 0.26 -10.11 -8.39
CA ILE A 90 1.25 -11.20 -8.23
C ILE A 90 1.24 -12.12 -9.46
N GLU A 91 0.06 -12.50 -9.95
CA GLU A 91 -0.10 -13.42 -11.08
C GLU A 91 0.25 -12.77 -12.43
N ASN A 92 0.00 -11.48 -12.59
CA ASN A 92 0.20 -10.73 -13.84
C ASN A 92 1.40 -9.79 -13.76
N TRP A 93 2.34 -10.05 -12.85
CA TRP A 93 3.48 -9.18 -12.64
C TRP A 93 4.25 -8.99 -13.95
N SER A 94 4.43 -7.73 -14.33
CA SER A 94 5.23 -7.32 -15.47
C SER A 94 5.78 -5.92 -15.23
N ILE A 95 6.90 -5.60 -15.88
CA ILE A 95 7.49 -4.27 -15.76
C ILE A 95 6.55 -3.15 -16.25
N TRP A 96 5.67 -3.46 -17.20
CA TRP A 96 4.66 -2.52 -17.70
C TRP A 96 3.58 -2.24 -16.67
N LEU A 97 3.18 -3.26 -15.91
CA LEU A 97 2.24 -3.09 -14.80
C LEU A 97 2.85 -2.20 -13.71
N ASP A 98 4.13 -2.38 -13.37
CA ASP A 98 4.83 -1.55 -12.40
C ASP A 98 4.89 -0.08 -12.85
N ILE A 99 5.23 0.17 -14.13
CA ILE A 99 5.24 1.52 -14.69
C ILE A 99 3.83 2.16 -14.63
N ALA A 100 2.79 1.40 -14.99
CA ALA A 100 1.42 1.88 -14.92
C ALA A 100 1.02 2.26 -13.49
N ILE A 101 1.37 1.42 -12.50
CA ILE A 101 1.10 1.70 -11.09
C ILE A 101 1.83 2.97 -10.63
N ILE A 102 3.11 3.13 -10.97
CA ILE A 102 3.89 4.32 -10.61
C ILE A 102 3.28 5.60 -11.18
N ILE A 103 2.79 5.56 -12.43
CA ILE A 103 2.14 6.71 -13.07
C ILE A 103 0.80 7.05 -12.40
N LEU A 104 0.03 6.03 -12.00
CA LEU A 104 -1.28 6.20 -11.37
C LEU A 104 -1.17 6.62 -9.89
N SER A 105 -0.09 6.24 -9.20
CA SER A 105 0.10 6.48 -7.76
C SER A 105 -0.09 7.93 -7.31
N PRO A 106 0.49 8.96 -7.96
CA PRO A 106 0.29 10.34 -7.54
C PRO A 106 -1.19 10.77 -7.57
N TYR A 107 -1.95 10.29 -8.56
CA TYR A 107 -3.37 10.57 -8.70
C TYR A 107 -4.19 9.86 -7.63
N ALA A 108 -3.89 8.59 -7.37
CA ALA A 108 -4.54 7.80 -6.35
C ALA A 108 -4.30 8.35 -4.93
N ILE A 109 -3.07 8.77 -4.62
CA ILE A 109 -2.71 9.36 -3.33
C ILE A 109 -3.48 10.67 -3.10
N ARG A 110 -3.57 11.54 -4.12
CA ARG A 110 -4.27 12.83 -4.01
C ARG A 110 -5.78 12.68 -3.77
N ASN A 111 -6.39 11.62 -4.29
CA ASN A 111 -7.83 11.36 -4.13
C ASN A 111 -8.17 10.64 -2.81
N ALA A 112 -7.16 10.19 -2.05
CA ALA A 112 -7.34 9.43 -0.81
C ALA A 112 -7.30 10.28 0.48
N PHE A 113 -7.02 11.60 0.38
CA PHE A 113 -6.89 12.53 1.51
C PHE A 113 -7.93 13.65 1.53
#